data_AF-A0A416CCB4-F1
#
_entry.id   AF-A0A416CCB4-F1
#
_cell.length_a   1.000
_cell.length_b   1.000
_cell.length_c   1.000
_cell.angle_alpha   90.00
_cell.angle_beta   90.00
_cell.angle_gamma   90.00
#
_symmetry.space_group_name_H-M   'P 1'
#
loop_
_entity.id
_entity.type
_entity.pdbx_description
1 polymer ?
#
loop_
_entity_poly.entity_id
_entity_poly.type
_entity_poly.pdbx_seq_one_letter_code
_entity_poly.pdbx_strand_id
1 'polypeptide(L)'
;MKKKIVAIVLAMVLLVSHQITNKPTTSKAQQDAASLAQNLSFTGTWSSDKWLMSEEQEDWYKLVISSDGRVELKVMSYIDGFTYFQLYTSDFSEELYRDNAYDGNITQPDTAVANYSLSKGTYYLKVDNGSYIGKYRLNASFTSYGVNDNNAHSYDSPQTYTLGTTITGAITATDDQDWFKVVIPKNAYYVFSLSSYVAPYTNFWIYNKDLSETEENGDALSLKFQVRHGVLRKTFSSILGIFRNKG
;
A
#
# COMPACT_ATOMS: atom_id res chain seq x y z
N MET A 1 52.28 -54.78 35.82
CA MET A 1 51.49 -53.70 36.43
C MET A 1 51.38 -52.54 35.43
N LYS A 2 50.17 -52.01 35.28
CA LYS A 2 49.73 -51.03 34.27
C LYS A 2 50.46 -49.67 34.42
N LYS A 3 50.71 -48.99 33.30
CA LYS A 3 50.26 -47.61 33.03
C LYS A 3 50.59 -47.23 31.57
N LYS A 4 49.54 -47.04 30.77
CA LYS A 4 49.57 -46.46 29.42
C LYS A 4 49.69 -44.94 29.57
N ILE A 5 50.58 -44.29 28.83
CA ILE A 5 50.56 -42.83 28.64
C ILE A 5 50.32 -42.59 27.15
N VAL A 6 49.14 -42.05 26.86
CA VAL A 6 48.70 -41.58 25.55
C VAL A 6 49.15 -40.13 25.42
N ALA A 7 49.88 -39.79 24.37
CA ALA A 7 50.22 -38.41 24.03
C ALA A 7 49.18 -37.88 23.03
N ILE A 8 48.42 -36.86 23.44
CA ILE A 8 47.53 -36.09 22.57
C ILE A 8 48.26 -34.78 22.26
N VAL A 9 48.58 -34.56 20.99
CA VAL A 9 49.09 -33.28 20.49
C VAL A 9 47.90 -32.34 20.32
N LEU A 10 47.84 -31.29 21.12
CA LEU A 10 46.83 -30.24 21.06
C LEU A 10 47.39 -29.08 20.20
N ALA A 11 46.97 -29.00 18.94
CA ALA A 11 47.26 -27.85 18.10
C ALA A 11 46.18 -26.77 18.33
N MET A 12 46.53 -25.71 19.07
CA MET A 12 45.73 -24.49 19.13
C MET A 12 45.93 -23.69 17.84
N VAL A 13 44.92 -23.65 16.98
CA VAL A 13 44.82 -22.66 15.91
C VAL A 13 43.99 -21.50 16.44
N LEU A 14 44.66 -20.38 16.74
CA LEU A 14 44.01 -19.09 16.99
C LEU A 14 43.45 -18.57 15.66
N LEU A 15 42.18 -18.87 15.39
CA LEU A 15 41.40 -18.19 14.35
C LEU A 15 40.95 -16.84 14.90
N VAL A 16 41.71 -15.79 14.61
CA VAL A 16 41.18 -14.42 14.68
C VAL A 16 40.23 -14.27 13.49
N SER A 17 38.95 -14.56 13.69
CA SER A 17 37.93 -14.17 12.73
C SER A 17 37.79 -12.65 12.79
N HIS A 18 38.40 -11.94 11.83
CA HIS A 18 37.99 -10.59 11.50
C HIS A 18 36.53 -10.67 11.07
N GLN A 19 35.61 -10.19 11.91
CA GLN A 19 34.24 -9.94 11.49
C GLN A 19 34.30 -8.77 10.50
N ILE A 20 34.27 -9.12 9.21
CA ILE A 20 33.92 -8.17 8.18
C ILE A 20 32.44 -7.86 8.44
N THR A 21 32.14 -6.69 9.00
CA THR A 21 30.78 -6.14 9.08
C THR A 21 30.31 -5.83 7.66
N ASN A 22 29.92 -6.88 6.93
CA ASN A 22 29.19 -6.74 5.69
C ASN A 22 27.82 -6.20 6.06
N LYS A 23 27.57 -4.91 5.78
CA LYS A 23 26.22 -4.36 5.72
C LYS A 23 25.41 -5.33 4.83
N PRO A 24 24.30 -5.92 5.32
CA PRO A 24 23.59 -6.93 4.57
C PRO A 24 23.21 -6.37 3.19
N THR A 25 23.52 -7.12 2.13
CA THR A 25 22.91 -6.90 0.82
C THR A 25 21.40 -6.96 1.01
N THR A 26 20.65 -6.08 0.31
CA THR A 26 19.21 -5.87 0.47
C THR A 26 18.42 -7.17 0.63
N SER A 27 18.77 -8.22 -0.12
CA SER A 27 18.10 -9.53 -0.06
C SER A 27 18.14 -10.26 1.28
N LYS A 28 19.22 -10.14 2.07
CA LYS A 28 19.34 -10.84 3.37
C LYS A 28 18.58 -10.11 4.47
N ALA A 29 18.70 -8.78 4.52
CA ALA A 29 17.94 -7.96 5.47
C ALA A 29 16.43 -8.05 5.23
N GLN A 30 15.99 -8.14 3.98
CA GLN A 30 14.58 -8.35 3.60
C GLN A 30 14.07 -9.73 4.03
N GLN A 31 14.88 -10.78 3.86
CA GLN A 31 14.53 -12.13 4.28
C GLN A 31 14.42 -12.24 5.81
N ASP A 32 15.35 -11.61 6.53
CA ASP A 32 15.32 -11.54 7.99
C ASP A 32 14.07 -10.75 8.45
N ALA A 33 13.80 -9.58 7.85
CA ALA A 33 12.60 -8.77 8.12
C ALA A 33 11.29 -9.54 7.94
N ALA A 34 11.11 -10.23 6.81
CA ALA A 34 9.90 -11.03 6.56
C ALA A 34 9.73 -12.18 7.56
N SER A 35 10.83 -12.80 8.01
CA SER A 35 10.80 -13.92 8.95
C SER A 35 10.53 -13.49 10.39
N LEU A 36 10.97 -12.29 10.77
CA LEU A 36 10.81 -11.71 12.11
C LEU A 36 9.49 -10.95 12.28
N ALA A 37 8.80 -10.66 11.18
CA ALA A 37 7.60 -9.85 11.18
C ALA A 37 6.44 -10.51 11.96
N GLN A 38 5.89 -9.78 12.93
CA GLN A 38 4.70 -10.19 13.66
C GLN A 38 3.44 -9.79 12.90
N ASN A 39 2.38 -10.61 12.91
CA ASN A 39 1.14 -10.20 12.27
C ASN A 39 0.53 -8.97 12.97
N LEU A 40 0.27 -7.90 12.21
CA LEU A 40 -0.49 -6.76 12.69
C LEU A 40 -1.99 -7.06 12.57
N SER A 41 -2.69 -7.10 13.69
CA SER A 41 -4.13 -7.34 13.72
C SER A 41 -4.93 -6.05 13.50
N PHE A 42 -5.97 -6.10 12.67
CA PHE A 42 -6.86 -4.96 12.41
C PHE A 42 -8.06 -4.89 13.38
N THR A 43 -7.81 -5.02 14.68
CA THR A 43 -8.88 -5.05 15.70
C THR A 43 -9.37 -3.68 16.15
N GLY A 44 -8.69 -2.60 15.74
CA GLY A 44 -8.96 -1.25 16.25
C GLY A 44 -8.61 -1.08 17.74
N THR A 45 -7.84 -2.00 18.32
CA THR A 45 -7.40 -1.95 19.73
C THR A 45 -5.90 -1.71 19.83
N TRP A 46 -5.47 -1.07 20.91
CA TRP A 46 -4.05 -0.78 21.15
C TRP A 46 -3.30 -2.05 21.57
N SER A 47 -2.13 -2.27 20.97
CA SER A 47 -1.18 -3.30 21.38
C SER A 47 -0.66 -3.10 22.81
N SER A 48 0.08 -4.08 23.32
CA SER A 48 0.97 -3.85 24.47
C SER A 48 2.06 -2.83 24.10
N ASP A 49 2.76 -2.34 25.12
CA ASP A 49 4.00 -1.60 24.92
C ASP A 49 5.02 -2.46 24.14
N LYS A 50 5.73 -1.81 23.21
CA LYS A 50 6.85 -2.33 22.43
C LYS A 50 8.02 -1.37 22.63
N TRP A 51 9.20 -1.91 22.92
CA TRP A 51 10.37 -1.13 23.31
C TRP A 51 11.41 -1.16 22.21
N LEU A 52 11.86 0.01 21.78
CA LEU A 52 13.02 0.21 20.92
C LEU A 52 14.17 0.69 21.80
N MET A 53 15.17 -0.18 22.00
CA MET A 53 16.21 -0.01 23.03
C MET A 53 17.60 0.31 22.44
N SER A 54 17.73 0.36 21.12
CA SER A 54 18.97 0.68 20.42
C SER A 54 18.68 1.22 19.02
N GLU A 55 19.62 1.98 18.47
CA GLU A 55 19.53 2.60 17.13
C GLU A 55 19.38 1.58 15.99
N GLU A 56 19.86 0.35 16.18
CA GLU A 56 19.77 -0.73 15.19
C GLU A 56 18.49 -1.57 15.32
N GLN A 57 17.64 -1.30 16.33
CA GLN A 57 16.45 -2.09 16.54
C GLN A 57 15.34 -1.65 15.60
N GLU A 58 14.87 -2.59 14.80
CA GLU A 58 13.70 -2.45 13.95
C GLU A 58 12.66 -3.48 14.37
N ASP A 59 11.42 -3.03 14.55
CA ASP A 59 10.29 -3.93 14.78
C ASP A 59 9.50 -4.06 13.47
N TRP A 60 9.37 -5.29 12.99
CA TRP A 60 8.69 -5.60 11.74
C TRP A 60 7.31 -6.19 11.99
N TYR A 61 6.35 -5.78 11.17
CA TYR A 61 4.98 -6.27 11.21
C TYR A 61 4.46 -6.65 9.83
N LYS A 62 3.76 -7.77 9.75
CA LYS A 62 3.12 -8.27 8.53
C LYS A 62 1.65 -7.84 8.52
N LEU A 63 1.24 -7.19 7.44
CA LEU A 63 -0.14 -6.81 7.16
C LEU A 63 -0.70 -7.75 6.09
N VAL A 64 -1.84 -8.37 6.36
CA VAL A 64 -2.55 -9.22 5.39
C VAL A 64 -3.88 -8.55 5.05
N ILE A 65 -3.93 -7.90 3.89
CA ILE A 65 -5.07 -7.15 3.39
C ILE A 65 -5.98 -8.09 2.61
N SER A 66 -7.21 -8.29 3.09
CA SER A 66 -8.13 -9.30 2.56
C SER A 66 -8.84 -8.90 1.27
N SER A 67 -8.99 -7.60 1.04
CA SER A 67 -9.62 -6.97 -0.12
C SER A 67 -9.06 -5.56 -0.26
N ASP A 68 -9.27 -4.90 -1.38
CA ASP A 68 -8.93 -3.48 -1.50
C ASP A 68 -9.67 -2.65 -0.45
N GLY A 69 -8.96 -1.71 0.15
CA GLY A 69 -9.48 -0.99 1.30
C GLY A 69 -8.51 0.01 1.91
N ARG A 70 -8.96 0.59 3.02
CA ARG A 70 -8.19 1.53 3.83
C ARG A 70 -7.71 0.87 5.11
N VAL A 71 -6.41 0.94 5.38
CA VAL A 71 -5.84 0.72 6.71
C VAL A 71 -5.72 2.07 7.41
N GLU A 72 -6.31 2.21 8.58
CA GLU A 72 -6.00 3.31 9.51
C GLU A 72 -5.02 2.78 10.55
N LEU A 73 -3.80 3.30 10.54
CA LEU A 73 -2.74 2.99 11.49
C LEU A 73 -2.59 4.17 12.46
N LYS A 74 -2.59 3.89 13.76
CA LYS A 74 -2.24 4.84 14.81
C LYS A 74 -1.00 4.36 15.54
N VAL A 75 -0.03 5.26 15.68
CA VAL A 75 1.23 5.01 16.38
C VAL A 75 1.30 5.96 17.56
N MET A 76 1.18 5.41 18.76
CA MET A 76 1.34 6.17 20.00
C MET A 76 2.79 6.01 20.47
N SER A 77 3.59 7.07 20.34
CA SER A 77 5.01 7.07 20.68
C SER A 77 5.27 7.81 21.99
N TYR A 78 6.07 7.18 22.86
CA TYR A 78 6.57 7.77 24.11
C TYR A 78 8.06 8.13 23.99
N ILE A 79 8.57 8.24 22.75
CA ILE A 79 9.98 8.46 22.43
C ILE A 79 10.22 9.96 22.23
N ASP A 80 11.15 10.50 23.00
CA ASP A 80 11.61 11.89 22.93
C ASP A 80 12.53 12.07 21.72
N GLY A 81 11.90 12.25 20.55
CA GLY A 81 12.54 12.30 19.24
C GLY A 81 11.60 11.78 18.16
N PHE A 82 12.11 10.98 17.22
CA PHE A 82 11.32 10.44 16.12
C PHE A 82 11.00 8.96 16.30
N THR A 83 9.78 8.58 15.93
CA THR A 83 9.43 7.19 15.66
C THR A 83 8.95 7.11 14.23
N TYR A 84 9.72 6.46 13.38
CA TYR A 84 9.36 6.27 11.98
C TYR A 84 8.58 4.99 11.81
N PHE A 85 7.66 5.01 10.86
CA PHE A 85 6.97 3.82 10.41
C PHE A 85 6.80 3.85 8.90
N GLN A 86 7.30 2.81 8.24
CA GLN A 86 7.37 2.74 6.79
C GLN A 86 6.71 1.46 6.28
N LEU A 87 5.91 1.59 5.23
CA LEU A 87 5.18 0.47 4.64
C LEU A 87 5.85 0.05 3.32
N TYR A 88 6.14 -1.23 3.19
CA TYR A 88 6.77 -1.82 2.03
C TYR A 88 5.86 -2.83 1.34
N THR A 89 6.08 -3.01 0.03
CA THR A 89 5.55 -4.15 -0.73
C THR A 89 6.06 -5.48 -0.16
N SER A 90 5.38 -6.60 -0.46
CA SER A 90 5.74 -7.92 0.08
C SER A 90 7.15 -8.39 -0.29
N ASP A 91 7.68 -7.92 -1.41
CA ASP A 91 9.01 -8.23 -1.91
C ASP A 91 10.04 -7.13 -1.56
N PHE A 92 9.62 -6.09 -0.83
CA PHE A 92 10.42 -4.94 -0.43
C PHE A 92 11.07 -4.20 -1.61
N SER A 93 10.49 -4.31 -2.81
CA SER A 93 10.93 -3.55 -3.98
C SER A 93 10.63 -2.06 -3.84
N GLU A 94 9.57 -1.70 -3.10
CA GLU A 94 9.12 -0.32 -2.94
C GLU A 94 8.77 0.02 -1.48
N GLU A 95 9.17 1.23 -1.06
CA GLU A 95 8.65 1.92 0.12
C GLU A 95 7.41 2.72 -0.31
N LEU A 96 6.22 2.21 0.00
CA LEU A 96 4.95 2.82 -0.42
C LEU A 96 4.64 4.08 0.39
N TYR A 97 4.93 4.05 1.69
CA TYR A 97 4.68 5.15 2.61
C TYR A 97 5.78 5.26 3.65
N ARG A 98 6.05 6.50 4.06
CA ARG A 98 6.92 6.83 5.19
C ARG A 98 6.26 7.94 5.99
N ASP A 99 5.93 7.60 7.22
CA ASP A 99 5.32 8.51 8.19
C ASP A 99 6.14 8.46 9.47
N ASN A 100 5.80 9.35 10.41
CA ASN A 100 6.43 9.34 11.71
C ASN A 100 5.56 10.03 12.79
N ALA A 101 5.85 9.70 14.05
CA ALA A 101 5.44 10.44 15.23
C ALA A 101 6.62 11.30 15.72
N TYR A 102 6.34 12.44 16.34
CA TYR A 102 7.32 13.45 16.74
C TYR A 102 7.21 13.77 18.23
N ASP A 103 8.36 13.85 18.90
CA ASP A 103 8.54 14.47 20.23
C ASP A 103 7.55 13.97 21.30
N GLY A 104 7.26 12.67 21.29
CA GLY A 104 6.55 12.01 22.39
C GLY A 104 7.42 11.94 23.64
N ASN A 105 6.84 11.68 24.81
CA ASN A 105 7.62 11.32 25.98
C ASN A 105 6.86 10.37 26.90
N ILE A 106 7.55 9.87 27.94
CA ILE A 106 7.01 8.84 28.82
C ILE A 106 5.72 9.23 29.56
N THR A 107 5.48 10.53 29.75
CA THR A 107 4.27 11.06 30.42
C THR A 107 3.25 11.68 29.46
N GLN A 108 3.66 12.04 28.25
CA GLN A 108 2.85 12.70 27.24
C GLN A 108 3.25 12.14 25.86
N PRO A 109 2.64 11.02 25.43
CA PRO A 109 2.96 10.45 24.14
C PRO A 109 2.43 11.32 22.99
N ASP A 110 3.11 11.26 21.85
CA ASP A 110 2.54 11.70 20.58
C ASP A 110 1.71 10.55 19.97
N THR A 111 0.67 10.88 19.20
CA THR A 111 -0.13 9.89 18.47
C THR A 111 -0.29 10.32 17.03
N ALA A 112 0.51 9.70 16.16
CA ALA A 112 0.38 9.86 14.72
C ALA A 112 -0.73 8.96 14.17
N VAL A 113 -1.42 9.44 13.13
CA VAL A 113 -2.45 8.68 12.40
C VAL A 113 -2.09 8.70 10.91
N ALA A 114 -1.97 7.52 10.31
CA ALA A 114 -1.75 7.34 8.89
C ALA A 114 -2.87 6.51 8.26
N ASN A 115 -3.21 6.84 7.02
CA ASN A 115 -4.26 6.18 6.25
C ASN A 115 -3.67 5.64 4.94
N TYR A 116 -3.71 4.33 4.76
CA TYR A 116 -3.15 3.65 3.59
C TYR A 116 -4.27 3.04 2.75
N SER A 117 -4.42 3.47 1.50
CA SER A 117 -5.26 2.78 0.52
C SER A 117 -4.42 1.68 -0.13
N LEU A 118 -4.77 0.42 0.15
CA LEU A 118 -3.98 -0.74 -0.26
C LEU A 118 -4.86 -1.73 -1.03
N SER A 119 -4.30 -2.29 -2.10
CA SER A 119 -4.91 -3.46 -2.75
C SER A 119 -4.84 -4.68 -1.83
N LYS A 120 -5.65 -5.69 -2.15
CA LYS A 120 -5.54 -7.02 -1.55
C LYS A 120 -4.12 -7.56 -1.69
N GLY A 121 -3.48 -7.91 -0.58
CA GLY A 121 -2.09 -8.33 -0.62
C GLY A 121 -1.46 -8.51 0.75
N THR A 122 -0.15 -8.78 0.73
CA THR A 122 0.70 -8.78 1.92
C THR A 122 1.62 -7.58 1.85
N TYR A 123 1.80 -6.90 2.98
CA TYR A 123 2.69 -5.76 3.13
C TYR A 123 3.49 -5.88 4.42
N TYR A 124 4.61 -5.16 4.51
CA TYR A 124 5.44 -5.14 5.71
C TYR A 124 5.59 -3.72 6.24
N LEU A 125 5.20 -3.52 7.50
CA LEU A 125 5.41 -2.28 8.23
C LEU A 125 6.68 -2.43 9.05
N LYS A 126 7.62 -1.51 8.85
CA LYS A 126 8.77 -1.32 9.71
C LYS A 126 8.48 -0.21 10.72
N VAL A 127 8.86 -0.39 11.97
CA VAL A 127 8.88 0.66 12.99
C VAL A 127 10.29 0.77 13.54
N ASP A 128 10.87 1.96 13.45
CA ASP A 128 12.20 2.28 13.96
C ASP A 128 12.20 3.67 14.62
N ASN A 129 13.30 4.03 15.28
CA ASN A 129 13.42 5.29 16.01
C ASN A 129 14.71 6.06 15.70
N GLY A 130 15.39 5.74 14.61
CA GLY A 130 16.70 6.31 14.28
C GLY A 130 17.74 6.07 15.38
N SER A 131 17.87 7.03 16.32
CA SER A 131 18.84 7.01 17.42
C SER A 131 18.23 7.08 18.82
N TYR A 132 16.92 7.25 18.91
CA TYR A 132 16.27 7.48 20.20
C TYR A 132 16.02 6.14 20.91
N ILE A 133 15.47 6.17 22.13
CA ILE A 133 15.01 4.97 22.82
C ILE A 133 13.68 5.25 23.49
N GLY A 134 12.89 4.19 23.64
CA GLY A 134 11.64 4.27 24.40
C GLY A 134 10.64 3.27 23.86
N LYS A 135 9.37 3.58 24.08
CA LYS A 135 8.30 2.65 23.75
C LYS A 135 7.25 3.26 22.84
N TYR A 136 6.57 2.40 22.11
CA TYR A 136 5.42 2.75 21.31
C TYR A 136 4.32 1.70 21.45
N ARG A 137 3.12 2.06 20.98
CA ARG A 137 1.98 1.17 20.83
C ARG A 137 1.37 1.37 19.45
N LEU A 138 0.81 0.31 18.89
CA LEU A 138 0.12 0.32 17.60
C LEU A 138 -1.37 0.07 17.79
N ASN A 139 -2.19 0.74 17.00
CA ASN A 139 -3.59 0.43 16.81
C ASN A 139 -3.86 0.48 15.31
N ALA A 140 -4.40 -0.61 14.76
CA ALA A 140 -4.71 -0.69 13.34
C ALA A 140 -6.15 -1.14 13.15
N SER A 141 -6.83 -0.55 12.17
CA SER A 141 -8.14 -0.98 11.71
C SER A 141 -8.17 -1.02 10.18
N PHE A 142 -9.05 -1.84 9.63
CA PHE A 142 -9.18 -2.04 8.20
C PHE A 142 -10.64 -1.85 7.78
N THR A 143 -10.86 -1.09 6.70
CA THR A 143 -12.17 -0.90 6.08
C THR A 143 -12.10 -1.30 4.62
N SER A 144 -12.83 -2.34 4.24
CA SER A 144 -12.96 -2.75 2.83
C SER A 144 -13.68 -1.68 2.01
N TYR A 145 -13.25 -1.47 0.77
CA TYR A 145 -13.97 -0.63 -0.19
C TYR A 145 -15.15 -1.35 -0.86
N GLY A 146 -15.23 -2.68 -0.77
CA GLY A 146 -16.33 -3.45 -1.36
C GLY A 146 -16.37 -3.42 -2.89
N VAL A 147 -15.20 -3.39 -3.53
CA VAL A 147 -15.04 -3.34 -5.00
C VAL A 147 -15.40 -4.65 -5.70
N ASN A 148 -15.64 -4.57 -7.01
CA ASN A 148 -16.04 -5.70 -7.88
C ASN A 148 -15.40 -5.64 -9.28
N ASP A 149 -14.35 -4.84 -9.42
CA ASP A 149 -13.47 -4.73 -10.60
C ASP A 149 -12.66 -6.01 -10.89
N ASN A 150 -12.63 -6.95 -9.95
CA ASN A 150 -11.93 -8.23 -10.07
C ASN A 150 -10.45 -8.07 -10.48
N ASN A 151 -9.75 -7.12 -9.86
CA ASN A 151 -8.33 -6.83 -10.10
C ASN A 151 -8.05 -6.46 -11.57
N ALA A 152 -8.78 -5.46 -12.09
CA ALA A 152 -8.68 -5.00 -13.47
C ALA A 152 -7.36 -4.24 -13.77
N HIS A 153 -6.29 -4.45 -13.00
CA HIS A 153 -5.10 -3.59 -12.93
C HIS A 153 -4.23 -3.54 -14.21
N SER A 154 -4.56 -4.30 -15.26
CA SER A 154 -3.73 -4.41 -16.47
C SER A 154 -4.52 -4.60 -17.75
N TYR A 155 -4.05 -3.94 -18.80
CA TYR A 155 -4.54 -4.10 -20.17
C TYR A 155 -4.40 -5.54 -20.69
N ASP A 156 -3.38 -6.29 -20.25
CA ASP A 156 -3.15 -7.66 -20.69
C ASP A 156 -4.22 -8.62 -20.14
N SER A 157 -4.87 -8.25 -19.03
CA SER A 157 -5.94 -9.01 -18.39
C SER A 157 -7.10 -8.11 -17.94
N PRO A 158 -7.81 -7.47 -18.90
CA PRO A 158 -8.83 -6.51 -18.56
C PRO A 158 -10.10 -7.22 -18.11
N GLN A 159 -10.82 -6.67 -17.14
CA GLN A 159 -12.13 -7.19 -16.77
C GLN A 159 -13.14 -6.88 -17.88
N THR A 160 -14.00 -7.85 -18.23
CA THR A 160 -15.10 -7.57 -19.16
C THR A 160 -16.16 -6.69 -18.51
N TYR A 161 -16.42 -5.53 -19.11
CA TYR A 161 -17.52 -4.63 -18.72
C TYR A 161 -18.78 -4.96 -19.51
N THR A 162 -19.86 -5.26 -18.80
CA THR A 162 -21.18 -5.50 -19.39
C THR A 162 -21.96 -4.19 -19.45
N LEU A 163 -22.42 -3.80 -20.64
CA LEU A 163 -23.20 -2.58 -20.80
C LEU A 163 -24.45 -2.60 -19.90
N GLY A 164 -24.70 -1.48 -19.22
CA GLY A 164 -25.83 -1.32 -18.31
C GLY A 164 -25.58 -1.79 -16.87
N THR A 165 -24.39 -2.29 -16.56
CA THR A 165 -23.99 -2.61 -15.17
C THR A 165 -23.11 -1.51 -14.57
N THR A 166 -22.97 -1.55 -13.24
CA THR A 166 -22.01 -0.72 -12.50
C THR A 166 -20.84 -1.60 -12.06
N ILE A 167 -19.62 -1.13 -12.31
CA ILE A 167 -18.40 -1.67 -11.73
C ILE A 167 -17.84 -0.62 -10.78
N THR A 168 -17.34 -1.08 -9.65
CA THR A 168 -16.67 -0.29 -8.61
C THR A 168 -15.26 -0.83 -8.47
N GLY A 169 -14.27 0.04 -8.63
CA GLY A 169 -12.86 -0.26 -8.40
C GLY A 169 -12.22 0.68 -7.39
N ALA A 170 -10.96 0.44 -7.08
CA ALA A 170 -10.21 1.24 -6.12
C ALA A 170 -8.80 1.55 -6.63
N ILE A 171 -8.48 2.83 -6.74
CA ILE A 171 -7.10 3.29 -6.95
C ILE A 171 -6.36 3.23 -5.61
N THR A 172 -5.26 2.47 -5.56
CA THR A 172 -4.45 2.22 -4.37
C THR A 172 -2.97 2.53 -4.61
N ALA A 173 -2.13 2.39 -3.58
CA ALA A 173 -0.68 2.58 -3.71
C ALA A 173 0.00 1.63 -4.71
N THR A 174 -0.58 0.44 -4.93
CA THR A 174 -0.02 -0.60 -5.80
C THR A 174 -0.86 -0.84 -7.06
N ASP A 175 -1.88 0.00 -7.26
CA ASP A 175 -2.81 -0.11 -8.36
C ASP A 175 -3.32 1.28 -8.75
N ASP A 176 -2.79 1.82 -9.84
CA ASP A 176 -3.07 3.17 -10.30
C ASP A 176 -4.02 3.23 -11.52
N GLN A 177 -4.49 2.08 -12.01
CA GLN A 177 -5.31 2.00 -13.21
C GLN A 177 -6.19 0.76 -13.25
N ASP A 178 -7.40 0.91 -13.79
CA ASP A 178 -8.29 -0.21 -14.08
C ASP A 178 -8.59 -0.29 -15.58
N TRP A 179 -8.46 -1.49 -16.13
CA TRP A 179 -8.67 -1.82 -17.54
C TRP A 179 -9.92 -2.65 -17.72
N PHE A 180 -10.87 -2.07 -18.46
CA PHE A 180 -12.13 -2.74 -18.78
C PHE A 180 -12.26 -2.97 -20.28
N LYS A 181 -12.67 -4.18 -20.66
CA LYS A 181 -13.01 -4.54 -22.03
C LYS A 181 -14.52 -4.49 -22.24
N VAL A 182 -14.97 -3.61 -23.11
CA VAL A 182 -16.37 -3.52 -23.54
C VAL A 182 -16.53 -4.02 -24.98
N VAL A 183 -17.58 -4.79 -25.24
CA VAL A 183 -17.97 -5.19 -26.60
C VAL A 183 -19.14 -4.33 -27.06
N ILE A 184 -18.96 -3.62 -28.16
CA ILE A 184 -20.01 -2.78 -28.77
C ILE A 184 -20.83 -3.64 -29.75
N PRO A 185 -22.08 -4.02 -29.42
CA PRO A 185 -22.83 -5.00 -30.20
C PRO A 185 -23.38 -4.44 -31.52
N LYS A 186 -23.54 -3.12 -31.61
CA LYS A 186 -24.03 -2.43 -32.80
C LYS A 186 -23.64 -0.96 -32.77
N ASN A 187 -23.61 -0.34 -33.95
CA ASN A 187 -23.42 1.09 -34.12
C ASN A 187 -24.57 1.85 -33.46
N ALA A 188 -24.28 2.52 -32.35
CA ALA A 188 -25.23 3.26 -31.54
C ALA A 188 -24.49 4.27 -30.66
N TYR A 189 -25.28 5.09 -29.95
CA TYR A 189 -24.80 6.00 -28.94
C TYR A 189 -24.66 5.29 -27.59
N TYR A 190 -23.50 5.46 -26.95
CA TYR A 190 -23.22 4.92 -25.61
C TYR A 190 -22.76 6.07 -24.71
N VAL A 191 -23.19 6.02 -23.45
CA VAL A 191 -22.79 6.98 -22.42
C VAL A 191 -22.09 6.20 -21.32
N PHE A 192 -20.86 6.61 -21.02
CA PHE A 192 -20.10 6.12 -19.88
C PHE A 192 -20.06 7.20 -18.82
N SER A 193 -20.29 6.82 -17.57
CA SER A 193 -20.29 7.74 -16.44
C SER A 193 -19.36 7.24 -15.36
N LEU A 194 -18.47 8.11 -14.88
CA LEU A 194 -17.57 7.83 -13.78
C LEU A 194 -17.98 8.70 -12.58
N SER A 195 -18.06 8.09 -11.41
CA SER A 195 -18.15 8.78 -10.12
C SER A 195 -16.92 8.40 -9.31
N SER A 196 -16.19 9.41 -8.83
CA SER A 196 -14.98 9.20 -8.02
C SER A 196 -15.14 9.84 -6.65
N TYR A 197 -14.58 9.17 -5.65
CA TYR A 197 -14.46 9.64 -4.27
C TYR A 197 -13.01 10.02 -3.94
N VAL A 198 -12.11 9.97 -4.93
CA VAL A 198 -10.67 10.24 -4.80
C VAL A 198 -10.36 11.65 -5.31
N ALA A 199 -9.49 12.37 -4.61
CA ALA A 199 -8.97 13.68 -5.02
C ALA A 199 -7.53 13.53 -5.59
N PRO A 200 -7.09 14.37 -6.56
CA PRO A 200 -7.82 15.51 -7.12
C PRO A 200 -8.69 15.16 -8.35
N TYR A 201 -8.35 14.14 -9.15
CA TYR A 201 -9.11 13.75 -10.34
C TYR A 201 -9.00 12.24 -10.62
N THR A 202 -10.08 11.65 -11.12
CA THR A 202 -10.05 10.33 -11.76
C THR A 202 -10.64 10.50 -13.16
N ASN A 203 -9.91 10.05 -14.16
CA ASN A 203 -10.32 10.12 -15.56
C ASN A 203 -10.55 8.71 -16.08
N PHE A 204 -11.27 8.60 -17.20
CA PHE A 204 -11.29 7.37 -17.98
C PHE A 204 -11.07 7.74 -19.45
N TRP A 205 -10.39 6.84 -20.16
CA TRP A 205 -10.15 6.92 -21.59
C TRP A 205 -10.80 5.72 -22.28
N ILE A 206 -11.18 5.90 -23.53
CA ILE A 206 -11.69 4.82 -24.38
C ILE A 206 -10.70 4.64 -25.52
N TYR A 207 -10.17 3.43 -25.63
CA TYR A 207 -9.25 3.04 -26.68
C TYR A 207 -9.94 2.08 -27.64
N ASN A 208 -9.53 2.13 -28.91
CA ASN A 208 -9.80 1.05 -29.83
C ASN A 208 -9.03 -0.21 -29.42
N LYS A 209 -9.39 -1.37 -30.01
CA LYS A 209 -8.71 -2.65 -29.74
C LYS A 209 -7.21 -2.61 -30.03
N ASP A 210 -6.78 -1.76 -30.95
CA ASP A 210 -5.38 -1.55 -31.31
C ASP A 210 -4.66 -0.49 -30.46
N LEU A 211 -5.30 -0.06 -29.35
CA LEU A 211 -4.83 1.01 -28.46
C LEU A 211 -4.71 2.39 -29.11
N SER A 212 -5.18 2.57 -30.35
CA SER A 212 -5.35 3.91 -30.89
C SER A 212 -6.41 4.66 -30.09
N GLU A 213 -6.08 5.88 -29.69
CA GLU A 213 -7.07 6.80 -29.15
C GLU A 213 -8.10 7.09 -30.24
N THR A 214 -9.39 7.09 -29.88
CA THR A 214 -10.39 7.64 -30.78
C THR A 214 -10.12 9.14 -30.88
N GLU A 215 -9.65 9.62 -32.05
CA GLU A 215 -9.41 11.05 -32.30
C GLU A 215 -10.65 11.88 -31.93
N GLU A 216 -10.63 12.50 -30.76
CA GLU A 216 -11.14 13.85 -30.52
C GLU A 216 -10.50 14.40 -29.23
N ASN A 217 -9.42 15.19 -29.39
CA ASN A 217 -9.07 16.23 -28.44
C ASN A 217 -10.19 17.29 -28.46
N GLY A 218 -11.30 16.98 -27.81
CA GLY A 218 -12.27 17.95 -27.36
C GLY A 218 -12.02 18.19 -25.89
N ASP A 219 -11.80 19.44 -25.49
CA ASP A 219 -11.92 19.84 -24.09
C ASP A 219 -13.18 19.18 -23.52
N ALA A 220 -13.01 18.37 -22.48
CA ALA A 220 -14.02 17.46 -21.96
C ALA A 220 -15.40 18.13 -21.79
N LEU A 221 -16.29 17.94 -22.76
CA LEU A 221 -17.72 18.19 -22.60
C LEU A 221 -18.45 16.85 -22.41
N SER A 222 -18.06 16.15 -21.35
CA SER A 222 -19.00 15.46 -20.46
C SER A 222 -18.43 15.35 -19.04
N LEU A 223 -18.07 16.49 -18.45
CA LEU A 223 -18.17 16.69 -17.00
C LEU A 223 -19.65 16.81 -16.60
N LYS A 224 -20.05 16.04 -15.58
CA LYS A 224 -20.75 16.57 -14.39
C LYS A 224 -20.89 15.47 -13.32
N PHE A 225 -20.11 15.59 -12.25
CA PHE A 225 -20.71 15.72 -10.93
C PHE A 225 -20.15 16.94 -10.21
N GLN A 226 -21.06 17.55 -9.50
CA GLN A 226 -20.99 18.78 -8.74
C GLN A 226 -20.56 18.41 -7.32
N VAL A 227 -19.43 18.94 -6.86
CA VAL A 227 -19.15 18.99 -5.42
C VAL A 227 -20.09 20.03 -4.82
N ARG A 228 -21.00 19.62 -3.93
CA ARG A 228 -21.62 20.53 -2.96
C ARG A 228 -21.91 19.84 -1.64
N HIS A 229 -21.26 20.33 -0.60
CA HIS A 229 -21.94 20.60 0.66
C HIS A 229 -22.37 22.08 0.65
N GLY A 230 -23.65 22.38 0.93
CA GLY A 230 -24.19 23.75 1.08
C GLY A 230 -25.09 24.24 -0.08
N VAL A 231 -26.35 24.53 0.22
CA VAL A 231 -27.49 24.74 -0.71
C VAL A 231 -27.34 25.93 -1.70
N LEU A 232 -27.62 25.72 -3.01
CA LEU A 232 -28.35 26.65 -3.91
C LEU A 232 -28.71 25.99 -5.26
N ARG A 233 -29.90 26.31 -5.78
CA ARG A 233 -30.58 25.76 -6.98
C ARG A 233 -30.02 26.27 -8.33
N LYS A 234 -30.05 25.42 -9.38
CA LYS A 234 -30.65 25.59 -10.75
C LYS A 234 -29.87 24.82 -11.85
N THR A 235 -30.62 24.47 -12.89
CA THR A 235 -30.55 23.44 -13.95
C THR A 235 -29.74 23.76 -15.24
N PHE A 236 -29.73 22.78 -16.20
CA PHE A 236 -29.38 22.78 -17.66
C PHE A 236 -27.94 22.32 -18.03
N SER A 237 -27.60 21.71 -19.18
CA SER A 237 -28.25 21.22 -20.42
C SER A 237 -27.35 20.09 -21.02
N SER A 238 -27.89 19.23 -21.89
CA SER A 238 -27.26 18.13 -22.66
C SER A 238 -26.25 18.58 -23.74
N ILE A 239 -25.28 17.71 -24.10
CA ILE A 239 -24.52 17.52 -25.38
C ILE A 239 -23.82 16.14 -25.23
N LEU A 240 -23.92 15.07 -26.05
CA LEU A 240 -23.92 14.74 -27.49
C LEU A 240 -22.51 14.41 -28.05
N GLY A 241 -22.13 13.13 -28.04
CA GLY A 241 -20.99 12.57 -28.79
C GLY A 241 -21.46 11.46 -29.73
N ILE A 242 -21.09 11.52 -31.01
CA ILE A 242 -21.48 10.56 -32.07
C ILE A 242 -20.32 9.63 -32.38
N PHE A 243 -20.47 8.32 -32.13
CA PHE A 243 -19.53 7.32 -32.65
C PHE A 243 -20.07 6.76 -33.97
N ARG A 244 -19.37 7.04 -35.08
CA ARG A 244 -19.56 6.36 -36.37
C ARG A 244 -18.43 5.35 -36.55
N ASN A 245 -18.77 4.07 -36.54
CA ASN A 245 -17.87 3.04 -37.04
C ASN A 245 -17.79 3.19 -38.57
N LYS A 246 -16.61 3.45 -39.13
CA LYS A 246 -16.39 3.30 -40.57
C LYS A 246 -16.38 1.79 -40.83
N GLY A 247 -17.43 1.32 -41.49
CA GLY A 247 -17.51 -0.05 -42.00
C GLY A 247 -16.47 -0.35 -43.06
#